data_AF-A0A1W5CS21-F1
#
_entry.id   AF-A0A1W5CS21-F1
#
_cell.length_a   1.000
_cell.length_b   1.000
_cell.length_c   1.000
_cell.angle_alpha   90.00
_cell.angle_beta   90.00
_cell.angle_gamma   90.00
#
_symmetry.space_group_name_H-M   'P 1'
#
loop_
_entity.id
_entity.type
_entity.pdbx_description
1 polymer ?
#
loop_
_entity_poly.entity_id
_entity_poly.type
_entity_poly.pdbx_seq_one_letter_code
_entity_poly.pdbx_strand_id
1 'polypeptide(L)'
;MAPSTDKDLNPEPSQRAERKESRLPPKSYVAAAEENLNVQVKKEHVEGEVKTVADTSIQSNGEGKDEAPQSSGRITPTLYEYVGSGKADAPQGSGRTTPTPYEYVGSGKDDAPRSPIPKSPRKPKSNGPPRANGYKKEEDQNSIVEEKYRDKDGEGLTSIKAAADYETALMQDEKELPVIKKNDNQALVSGRQAGAGWERSGVRFAPLNVPLKRRLQTLVVLMHTLSMALLLGAFFLLCSIPLFWPLLFPYTLYILFSHAGTSGTLAHRSNFLRRLSIWSLFASYFPARLHRSAPLLPTRKYIFGYHPHGIISHGAFAAFATEALGFAQLFPGITNTLLTLDSNFRIPFHRDYALLLGLASVSRESCENLLSRGGANGEGMGRAITIVVGGARESLDAQPGTLRLVLKQRKGFVKLAVRTGADLVPVLAFGENELYEQVQPETHPGIYKVQMAMKKALGFTIPLFHARGVFNYDVGMMPYRRPLNVVVGRPVKVVQQVVPDEGYVDWLHGEYVRELERVWEGWKDVFAVGRREELAILE
;
A
#
# COMPACT_ATOMS: atom_id res chain seq x y z
N MET A 1 12.98 75.58 7.67
CA MET A 1 12.79 74.15 7.31
C MET A 1 12.66 73.35 8.61
N ALA A 2 12.08 72.14 8.55
CA ALA A 2 11.59 71.44 9.75
C ALA A 2 12.69 70.70 10.53
N PRO A 3 12.55 70.58 11.87
CA PRO A 3 13.33 69.65 12.70
C PRO A 3 12.53 68.40 13.08
N SER A 4 13.11 67.20 12.97
CA SER A 4 12.59 66.01 13.67
C SER A 4 13.59 64.86 13.77
N THR A 5 14.02 64.57 15.01
CA THR A 5 14.25 63.22 15.56
C THR A 5 14.97 62.17 14.71
N ASP A 6 16.23 61.92 15.04
CA ASP A 6 16.62 60.53 15.29
C ASP A 6 15.76 59.97 16.44
N LYS A 7 15.42 58.68 16.35
CA LYS A 7 14.84 57.91 17.44
C LYS A 7 15.61 56.60 17.55
N ASP A 8 16.31 56.42 18.67
CA ASP A 8 16.83 55.12 19.06
C ASP A 8 15.70 54.10 19.10
N LEU A 9 15.70 53.15 18.17
CA LEU A 9 14.82 51.98 18.19
C LEU A 9 15.33 50.97 19.22
N ASN A 10 15.27 51.37 20.48
CA ASN A 10 15.59 50.52 21.62
C ASN A 10 14.62 49.31 21.62
N PRO A 11 15.10 48.06 21.48
CA PRO A 11 14.24 46.91 21.26
C PRO A 11 13.31 46.65 22.44
N GLU A 12 12.03 46.32 22.17
CA GLU A 12 11.06 46.07 23.23
C GLU A 12 11.54 44.93 24.16
N PRO A 13 11.49 45.12 25.50
CA PRO A 13 12.05 44.16 26.45
C PRO A 13 11.49 42.75 26.23
N SER A 14 12.38 41.77 26.12
CA SER A 14 12.00 40.37 25.89
C SER A 14 11.52 39.68 27.17
N GLN A 15 11.93 40.17 28.35
CA GLN A 15 11.61 39.51 29.61
C GLN A 15 10.16 39.73 30.06
N ARG A 16 9.56 38.66 30.60
CA ARG A 16 8.16 38.62 31.02
C ARG A 16 7.85 39.47 32.27
N ALA A 17 8.88 39.83 33.04
CA ALA A 17 8.75 40.75 34.19
C ALA A 17 8.67 42.20 33.69
N GLU A 18 9.69 42.66 32.99
CA GLU A 18 9.80 44.01 32.40
C GLU A 18 8.56 44.38 31.56
N ARG A 19 8.10 43.48 30.66
CA ARG A 19 6.87 43.73 29.87
C ARG A 19 5.62 43.92 30.72
N LYS A 20 5.48 43.25 31.88
CA LYS A 20 4.34 43.47 32.78
C LYS A 20 4.38 44.86 33.42
N GLU A 21 5.57 45.31 33.80
CA GLU A 21 5.80 46.63 34.39
C GLU A 21 5.52 47.75 33.37
N SER A 22 6.00 47.58 32.12
CA SER A 22 5.64 48.44 30.99
C SER A 22 4.23 48.22 30.41
N ARG A 23 3.40 47.36 31.01
CA ARG A 23 2.03 46.99 30.55
C ARG A 23 1.93 46.48 29.11
N LEU A 24 3.02 45.96 28.52
CA LEU A 24 3.06 45.41 27.18
C LEU A 24 2.45 44.00 27.11
N PRO A 25 1.79 43.62 26.00
CA PRO A 25 1.30 42.26 25.81
C PRO A 25 2.48 41.25 25.73
N PRO A 26 2.25 39.98 26.11
CA PRO A 26 3.25 38.94 25.97
C PRO A 26 3.54 38.65 24.49
N LYS A 27 4.83 38.64 24.11
CA LYS A 27 5.27 38.12 22.79
C LYS A 27 4.78 36.67 22.62
N SER A 28 4.44 36.29 21.39
CA SER A 28 4.10 34.91 21.06
C SER A 28 5.35 34.02 21.13
N TYR A 29 5.16 32.72 21.41
CA TYR A 29 6.28 31.76 21.42
C TYR A 29 7.03 31.69 20.09
N VAL A 30 6.33 31.90 18.96
CA VAL A 30 6.92 31.93 17.62
C VAL A 30 7.85 33.14 17.46
N ALA A 31 7.36 34.34 17.76
CA ALA A 31 8.17 35.57 17.66
C ALA A 31 9.39 35.55 18.60
N ALA A 32 9.26 34.92 19.78
CA ALA A 32 10.38 34.71 20.69
C ALA A 32 11.41 33.70 20.17
N ALA A 33 11.00 32.70 19.37
CA ALA A 33 11.92 31.75 18.74
C ALA A 33 12.65 32.38 17.55
N GLU A 34 11.95 33.12 16.68
CA GLU A 34 12.51 33.86 15.54
C GLU A 34 13.55 34.91 16.00
N GLU A 35 13.28 35.60 17.10
CA GLU A 35 14.20 36.57 17.70
C GLU A 35 15.48 35.90 18.24
N ASN A 36 15.36 34.73 18.89
CA ASN A 36 16.53 33.96 19.34
C ASN A 36 17.36 33.41 18.17
N LEU A 37 16.71 32.91 17.11
CA LEU A 37 17.38 32.45 15.89
C LEU A 37 18.18 33.60 15.24
N ASN A 38 17.58 34.78 15.08
CA ASN A 38 18.29 35.97 14.56
C ASN A 38 19.45 36.43 15.45
N VAL A 39 19.37 36.24 16.77
CA VAL A 39 20.49 36.52 17.70
C VAL A 39 21.60 35.47 17.58
N GLN A 40 21.28 34.18 17.40
CA GLN A 40 22.28 33.14 17.17
C GLN A 40 23.00 33.34 15.82
N VAL A 41 22.26 33.54 14.73
CA VAL A 41 22.85 33.81 13.40
C VAL A 41 23.76 35.03 13.42
N LYS A 42 23.38 36.12 14.11
CA LYS A 42 24.25 37.29 14.28
C LYS A 42 25.51 37.01 15.13
N LYS A 43 25.45 36.12 16.12
CA LYS A 43 26.65 35.71 16.88
C LYS A 43 27.58 34.86 16.03
N GLU A 44 27.07 33.87 15.32
CA GLU A 44 27.90 33.00 14.46
C GLU A 44 28.58 33.78 13.33
N HIS A 45 27.94 34.81 12.79
CA HIS A 45 28.57 35.70 11.80
C HIS A 45 29.70 36.55 12.41
N VAL A 46 29.53 37.08 13.63
CA VAL A 46 30.55 37.91 14.31
C VAL A 46 31.72 37.08 14.84
N GLU A 47 31.48 35.85 15.31
CA GLU A 47 32.55 34.94 15.75
C GLU A 47 33.30 34.31 14.55
N GLY A 48 32.71 34.32 13.35
CA GLY A 48 33.31 33.82 12.11
C GLY A 48 34.40 34.72 11.50
N GLU A 49 34.38 36.04 11.72
CA GLU A 49 35.36 36.98 11.15
C GLU A 49 36.65 37.14 11.99
N VAL A 50 36.69 36.61 13.22
CA VAL A 50 37.79 36.88 14.18
C VAL A 50 38.59 35.61 14.53
N LYS A 51 39.22 34.98 13.53
CA LYS A 51 40.24 33.92 13.75
C LYS A 51 41.16 33.61 12.55
N THR A 52 41.98 34.58 12.16
CA THR A 52 43.19 34.36 11.34
C THR A 52 44.38 35.11 11.93
N VAL A 53 45.61 34.67 11.58
CA VAL A 53 46.94 35.16 12.06
C VAL A 53 47.33 34.72 13.49
N ALA A 54 48.21 33.71 13.59
CA ALA A 54 49.29 33.58 14.58
C ALA A 54 50.21 32.37 14.29
N ASP A 55 51.53 32.59 14.33
CA ASP A 55 52.61 31.76 13.77
C ASP A 55 53.03 30.47 14.53
N THR A 56 53.41 29.45 13.74
CA THR A 56 54.72 28.73 13.72
C THR A 56 55.35 28.14 15.02
N SER A 57 55.57 26.81 15.06
CA SER A 57 56.90 26.10 15.21
C SER A 57 56.87 24.69 15.88
N ILE A 58 57.61 23.71 15.29
CA ILE A 58 58.58 22.74 15.92
C ILE A 58 58.08 21.77 17.05
N GLN A 59 58.34 20.45 17.15
CA GLN A 59 59.36 19.53 16.56
C GLN A 59 58.97 18.01 16.53
N SER A 60 59.56 17.26 15.58
CA SER A 60 60.00 15.83 15.54
C SER A 60 59.40 14.68 16.41
N ASN A 61 58.85 13.65 15.73
CA ASN A 61 59.31 12.22 15.64
C ASN A 61 58.17 11.40 14.95
N GLY A 62 58.34 10.38 14.10
CA GLY A 62 59.34 9.29 14.02
C GLY A 62 58.70 8.03 14.64
N GLU A 63 58.44 6.90 13.97
CA GLU A 63 58.78 6.35 12.62
C GLU A 63 57.45 5.94 11.88
N GLY A 64 57.34 5.61 10.57
CA GLY A 64 58.03 4.60 9.75
C GLY A 64 57.52 3.18 10.05
N LYS A 65 57.28 2.21 9.15
CA LYS A 65 57.26 2.00 7.66
C LYS A 65 56.45 0.66 7.48
N ASP A 66 55.88 0.15 6.37
CA ASP A 66 55.81 0.39 4.90
C ASP A 66 54.72 -0.54 4.30
N GLU A 67 54.28 -0.53 3.02
CA GLU A 67 54.14 0.47 1.92
C GLU A 67 53.13 -0.15 0.89
N ALA A 68 52.79 0.53 -0.22
CA ALA A 68 52.07 -0.05 -1.38
C ALA A 68 52.73 0.41 -2.69
N PRO A 69 52.46 -0.22 -3.86
CA PRO A 69 52.66 0.47 -5.13
C PRO A 69 51.43 0.47 -6.05
N GLN A 70 51.20 1.63 -6.67
CA GLN A 70 50.33 1.80 -7.84
C GLN A 70 51.15 1.54 -9.12
N SER A 71 50.49 1.19 -10.22
CA SER A 71 50.91 1.63 -11.56
C SER A 71 49.71 1.67 -12.51
N SER A 72 49.86 2.38 -13.63
CA SER A 72 48.78 2.71 -14.57
C SER A 72 48.80 1.85 -15.84
N GLY A 73 47.63 1.66 -16.45
CA GLY A 73 47.50 0.94 -17.72
C GLY A 73 46.17 1.22 -18.42
N ARG A 74 46.22 1.60 -19.70
CA ARG A 74 45.06 1.90 -20.56
C ARG A 74 45.22 1.10 -21.85
N ILE A 75 44.28 0.21 -22.19
CA ILE A 75 44.17 -0.42 -23.52
C ILE A 75 42.77 -1.05 -23.70
N THR A 76 42.33 -1.16 -24.96
CA THR A 76 41.04 -1.69 -25.41
C THR A 76 41.07 -3.21 -25.65
N PRO A 77 39.90 -3.90 -25.70
CA PRO A 77 39.86 -5.38 -25.73
C PRO A 77 40.19 -5.99 -27.09
N THR A 78 40.71 -7.22 -27.07
CA THR A 78 40.90 -8.07 -28.25
C THR A 78 40.14 -9.40 -28.12
N LEU A 79 39.75 -9.95 -29.27
CA LEU A 79 39.18 -11.29 -29.42
C LEU A 79 40.13 -12.39 -28.92
N TYR A 80 39.55 -13.51 -28.50
CA TYR A 80 40.22 -14.81 -28.53
C TYR A 80 39.50 -15.74 -29.51
N GLU A 81 40.15 -16.00 -30.65
CA GLU A 81 39.89 -17.22 -31.43
C GLU A 81 40.54 -18.41 -30.72
N TYR A 82 40.07 -19.63 -31.01
CA TYR A 82 40.79 -20.86 -30.68
C TYR A 82 40.77 -21.77 -31.92
N VAL A 83 41.94 -22.23 -32.34
CA VAL A 83 42.14 -22.83 -33.67
C VAL A 83 42.74 -24.23 -33.57
N GLY A 84 42.10 -25.19 -34.25
CA GLY A 84 42.69 -26.47 -34.64
C GLY A 84 42.52 -27.63 -33.65
N SER A 85 42.60 -28.89 -34.10
CA SER A 85 42.60 -29.36 -35.50
C SER A 85 42.23 -30.84 -35.60
N GLY A 86 41.75 -31.28 -36.77
CA GLY A 86 41.48 -32.67 -37.10
C GLY A 86 40.78 -32.79 -38.45
N LYS A 87 41.38 -33.52 -39.41
CA LYS A 87 40.86 -33.71 -40.78
C LYS A 87 40.63 -35.18 -41.10
N ALA A 88 39.65 -35.43 -41.98
CA ALA A 88 39.46 -36.53 -42.94
C ALA A 88 38.02 -37.07 -42.89
N ASP A 89 37.40 -37.53 -43.98
CA ASP A 89 37.51 -37.16 -45.40
C ASP A 89 36.18 -37.55 -46.08
N ALA A 90 35.85 -36.99 -47.24
CA ALA A 90 34.60 -37.26 -47.97
C ALA A 90 34.86 -37.99 -49.30
N PRO A 91 33.85 -38.70 -49.84
CA PRO A 91 33.34 -38.24 -51.14
C PRO A 91 31.83 -38.48 -51.42
N GLN A 92 31.22 -37.52 -52.13
CA GLN A 92 30.17 -37.65 -53.18
C GLN A 92 28.79 -38.26 -52.81
N GLY A 93 27.65 -37.76 -53.34
CA GLY A 93 27.45 -36.57 -54.19
C GLY A 93 26.00 -36.35 -54.65
N SER A 94 25.72 -35.13 -55.17
CA SER A 94 24.56 -34.71 -56.01
C SER A 94 23.11 -35.07 -55.60
N GLY A 95 22.30 -34.07 -55.21
CA GLY A 95 20.88 -34.25 -54.82
C GLY A 95 19.99 -32.96 -54.87
N ARG A 96 20.05 -32.22 -55.97
CA ARG A 96 19.34 -30.97 -56.37
C ARG A 96 18.07 -30.49 -55.60
N THR A 97 18.02 -29.18 -55.37
CA THR A 97 16.84 -28.25 -55.22
C THR A 97 15.96 -28.27 -53.95
N THR A 98 15.77 -27.06 -53.39
CA THR A 98 14.69 -26.68 -52.43
C THR A 98 13.43 -26.23 -53.18
N PRO A 99 12.24 -26.21 -52.53
CA PRO A 99 11.75 -24.98 -51.88
C PRO A 99 10.98 -25.22 -50.54
N THR A 100 10.48 -24.13 -49.95
CA THR A 100 9.53 -24.07 -48.81
C THR A 100 8.30 -23.21 -49.24
N PRO A 101 7.23 -22.98 -48.43
CA PRO A 101 6.87 -23.50 -47.08
C PRO A 101 5.39 -23.97 -46.93
N TYR A 102 5.00 -24.32 -45.69
CA TYR A 102 3.64 -24.36 -45.09
C TYR A 102 2.67 -25.54 -45.27
N GLU A 103 1.89 -25.70 -44.18
CA GLU A 103 0.59 -26.38 -43.96
C GLU A 103 0.39 -27.89 -44.21
N TYR A 104 -0.20 -28.55 -43.20
CA TYR A 104 -0.89 -29.83 -43.32
C TYR A 104 -2.07 -29.90 -42.32
N VAL A 105 -3.18 -30.51 -42.72
CA VAL A 105 -4.45 -30.58 -41.96
C VAL A 105 -4.84 -32.04 -41.72
N GLY A 106 -5.34 -32.36 -40.54
CA GLY A 106 -5.74 -33.73 -40.15
C GLY A 106 -7.16 -33.84 -39.59
N SER A 107 -8.12 -34.19 -40.44
CA SER A 107 -9.27 -35.02 -40.06
C SER A 107 -8.84 -36.50 -40.08
N GLY A 108 -9.50 -37.45 -39.40
CA GLY A 108 -10.76 -37.41 -38.67
C GLY A 108 -11.72 -38.47 -39.21
N LYS A 109 -12.09 -39.46 -38.39
CA LYS A 109 -13.13 -40.47 -38.68
C LYS A 109 -13.84 -40.88 -37.39
N ASP A 110 -15.15 -41.07 -37.49
CA ASP A 110 -16.07 -41.42 -36.41
C ASP A 110 -16.37 -42.93 -36.37
N ASP A 111 -16.94 -43.37 -35.24
CA ASP A 111 -17.98 -44.42 -35.22
C ASP A 111 -19.04 -44.08 -34.16
N ALA A 112 -20.29 -44.52 -34.36
CA ALA A 112 -21.49 -43.95 -33.71
C ALA A 112 -22.17 -44.92 -32.69
N PRO A 113 -23.29 -44.61 -31.98
CA PRO A 113 -24.55 -44.06 -32.51
C PRO A 113 -25.13 -42.84 -31.75
N ARG A 114 -26.27 -42.29 -32.23
CA ARG A 114 -26.97 -41.12 -31.67
C ARG A 114 -28.39 -41.46 -31.15
N SER A 115 -28.85 -40.71 -30.14
CA SER A 115 -30.22 -40.73 -29.60
C SER A 115 -30.95 -39.38 -29.85
N PRO A 116 -32.30 -39.32 -29.82
CA PRO A 116 -33.05 -38.36 -30.63
C PRO A 116 -33.33 -36.97 -30.01
N ILE A 117 -33.66 -36.01 -30.89
CA ILE A 117 -33.89 -34.59 -30.61
C ILE A 117 -35.39 -34.31 -30.28
N PRO A 118 -35.72 -33.61 -29.17
CA PRO A 118 -37.09 -33.15 -28.88
C PRO A 118 -37.61 -32.06 -29.83
N LYS A 119 -38.93 -32.03 -30.07
CA LYS A 119 -39.58 -31.12 -31.04
C LYS A 119 -39.99 -29.77 -30.44
N SER A 120 -39.92 -28.71 -31.25
CA SER A 120 -40.35 -27.35 -30.91
C SER A 120 -41.88 -27.15 -31.04
N PRO A 121 -42.57 -26.55 -30.05
CA PRO A 121 -43.97 -26.11 -30.16
C PRO A 121 -44.16 -24.81 -30.98
N ARG A 122 -45.38 -24.59 -31.50
CA ARG A 122 -45.75 -23.44 -32.36
C ARG A 122 -46.11 -22.18 -31.56
N LYS A 123 -45.89 -21.00 -32.16
CA LYS A 123 -46.49 -19.72 -31.73
C LYS A 123 -47.99 -19.65 -32.05
N PRO A 124 -48.85 -19.16 -31.14
CA PRO A 124 -50.10 -18.47 -31.49
C PRO A 124 -49.88 -16.97 -31.77
N LYS A 125 -50.92 -16.27 -32.26
CA LYS A 125 -50.89 -14.83 -32.59
C LYS A 125 -51.40 -13.95 -31.43
N SER A 126 -51.17 -12.64 -31.59
CA SER A 126 -51.52 -11.52 -30.72
C SER A 126 -52.97 -11.42 -30.25
N ASN A 127 -53.17 -10.84 -29.06
CA ASN A 127 -54.30 -9.96 -28.76
C ASN A 127 -53.85 -8.81 -27.83
N GLY A 128 -54.64 -7.72 -27.80
CA GLY A 128 -54.31 -6.49 -27.06
C GLY A 128 -54.54 -6.55 -25.53
N PRO A 129 -54.15 -5.49 -24.78
CA PRO A 129 -53.93 -5.60 -23.34
C PRO A 129 -55.08 -5.10 -22.44
N PRO A 130 -55.22 -5.66 -21.22
CA PRO A 130 -55.74 -4.96 -20.04
C PRO A 130 -54.65 -4.12 -19.34
N ARG A 131 -55.05 -3.13 -18.53
CA ARG A 131 -54.16 -2.27 -17.73
C ARG A 131 -53.94 -2.82 -16.31
N ALA A 132 -52.78 -2.46 -15.73
CA ALA A 132 -52.47 -2.44 -14.28
C ALA A 132 -52.48 -3.81 -13.57
N ASN A 133 -51.65 -4.09 -12.56
CA ASN A 133 -50.96 -3.21 -11.61
C ASN A 133 -49.45 -3.46 -11.48
N GLY A 134 -48.74 -2.55 -10.81
CA GLY A 134 -47.28 -2.57 -10.70
C GLY A 134 -46.74 -3.66 -9.78
N TYR A 135 -45.99 -4.60 -10.36
CA TYR A 135 -44.95 -5.33 -9.64
C TYR A 135 -43.62 -4.59 -9.79
N LYS A 136 -42.92 -4.35 -8.67
CA LYS A 136 -41.51 -3.93 -8.73
C LYS A 136 -40.73 -5.07 -9.38
N LYS A 137 -40.13 -4.80 -10.53
CA LYS A 137 -39.13 -5.68 -11.12
C LYS A 137 -37.92 -5.65 -10.18
N GLU A 138 -37.56 -6.78 -9.59
CA GLU A 138 -36.31 -6.88 -8.83
C GLU A 138 -35.15 -6.62 -9.81
N GLU A 139 -34.29 -5.65 -9.49
CA GLU A 139 -33.08 -5.40 -10.26
C GLU A 139 -32.11 -6.55 -10.03
N ASP A 140 -31.66 -7.17 -11.11
CA ASP A 140 -30.64 -8.23 -11.07
C ASP A 140 -29.33 -7.64 -10.53
N GLN A 141 -29.04 -7.94 -9.26
CA GLN A 141 -27.89 -7.42 -8.50
C GLN A 141 -26.55 -7.87 -9.07
N ASN A 142 -26.55 -8.77 -10.07
CA ASN A 142 -25.34 -9.25 -10.75
C ASN A 142 -25.07 -8.52 -12.08
N SER A 143 -25.88 -7.53 -12.45
CA SER A 143 -25.64 -6.68 -13.62
C SER A 143 -24.51 -5.67 -13.37
N ILE A 144 -23.49 -5.67 -14.24
CA ILE A 144 -22.31 -4.80 -14.09
C ILE A 144 -22.68 -3.36 -14.48
N VAL A 145 -23.15 -2.58 -13.51
CA VAL A 145 -23.29 -1.12 -13.64
C VAL A 145 -21.91 -0.50 -13.44
N GLU A 146 -21.15 -0.41 -14.54
CA GLU A 146 -19.82 0.20 -14.58
C GLU A 146 -19.91 1.72 -14.31
N GLU A 147 -19.48 2.16 -13.14
CA GLU A 147 -19.34 3.59 -12.84
C GLU A 147 -18.03 4.10 -13.46
N LYS A 148 -18.16 4.77 -14.61
CA LYS A 148 -17.05 5.26 -15.45
C LYS A 148 -16.67 6.69 -15.11
N TYR A 149 -15.80 6.84 -14.12
CA TYR A 149 -14.98 8.04 -13.99
C TYR A 149 -14.14 8.22 -15.26
N ARG A 150 -13.95 9.47 -15.70
CA ARG A 150 -13.02 9.83 -16.79
C ARG A 150 -11.91 10.73 -16.24
N ASP A 151 -10.67 10.47 -16.64
CA ASP A 151 -9.56 11.40 -16.39
C ASP A 151 -9.51 12.52 -17.45
N LYS A 152 -8.48 13.37 -17.34
CA LYS A 152 -8.21 14.52 -18.22
C LYS A 152 -8.05 14.12 -19.68
N ASP A 153 -7.50 12.93 -19.93
CA ASP A 153 -7.23 12.39 -21.26
C ASP A 153 -8.43 11.59 -21.81
N GLY A 154 -9.48 11.43 -20.99
CA GLY A 154 -10.75 10.78 -21.33
C GLY A 154 -10.77 9.27 -21.11
N GLU A 155 -9.71 8.67 -20.55
CA GLU A 155 -9.66 7.25 -20.22
C GLU A 155 -10.58 6.93 -19.03
N GLY A 156 -11.14 5.72 -19.04
CA GLY A 156 -12.18 5.32 -18.08
C GLY A 156 -11.67 4.36 -17.02
N LEU A 157 -11.91 4.67 -15.75
CA LEU A 157 -11.87 3.65 -14.69
C LEU A 157 -13.15 2.80 -14.73
N THR A 158 -13.01 1.48 -14.59
CA THR A 158 -14.14 0.60 -14.27
C THR A 158 -14.19 0.38 -12.76
N SER A 159 -15.31 0.69 -12.11
CA SER A 159 -15.57 0.28 -10.72
C SER A 159 -16.95 -0.36 -10.59
N ILE A 160 -17.13 -1.13 -9.52
CA ILE A 160 -18.44 -1.67 -9.14
C ILE A 160 -19.25 -0.55 -8.49
N LYS A 161 -20.51 -0.42 -8.91
CA LYS A 161 -21.50 0.53 -8.36
C LYS A 161 -21.50 0.49 -6.83
N ALA A 162 -21.39 1.67 -6.22
CA ALA A 162 -21.52 1.83 -4.78
C ALA A 162 -22.86 1.31 -4.22
N ALA A 163 -22.83 0.84 -2.98
CA ALA A 163 -24.04 0.68 -2.17
C ALA A 163 -24.70 2.05 -1.94
N ALA A 164 -26.04 2.10 -1.84
CA ALA A 164 -26.81 3.35 -1.81
C ALA A 164 -26.49 4.29 -0.63
N ASP A 165 -25.78 3.82 0.40
CA ASP A 165 -25.32 4.62 1.54
C ASP A 165 -23.89 5.15 1.42
N TYR A 166 -23.17 4.89 0.33
CA TYR A 166 -21.81 5.37 0.07
C TYR A 166 -21.70 6.90 0.14
N GLU A 167 -22.59 7.63 -0.56
CA GLU A 167 -22.68 9.10 -0.49
C GLU A 167 -22.98 9.59 0.94
N THR A 168 -23.79 8.84 1.69
CA THR A 168 -24.09 9.13 3.09
C THR A 168 -22.86 8.94 3.99
N ALA A 169 -21.95 8.02 3.65
CA ALA A 169 -20.69 7.83 4.36
C ALA A 169 -19.68 8.95 4.05
N LEU A 170 -19.59 9.40 2.78
CA LEU A 170 -18.78 10.55 2.36
C LEU A 170 -19.22 11.84 3.08
N MET A 171 -20.49 12.22 2.94
CA MET A 171 -21.05 13.48 3.49
C MET A 171 -21.07 13.55 5.04
N GLN A 172 -20.77 12.45 5.73
CA GLN A 172 -20.65 12.42 7.20
C GLN A 172 -19.21 12.63 7.69
N ASP A 173 -18.18 12.22 6.95
CA ASP A 173 -16.78 12.46 7.37
C ASP A 173 -16.34 13.92 7.12
N GLU A 174 -16.86 14.58 6.06
CA GLU A 174 -16.66 16.02 5.84
C GLU A 174 -17.12 16.88 7.03
N LYS A 175 -18.21 16.47 7.69
CA LYS A 175 -18.78 17.16 8.86
C LYS A 175 -18.05 16.85 10.16
N GLU A 176 -17.19 15.84 10.16
CA GLU A 176 -16.30 15.47 11.29
C GLU A 176 -14.84 15.95 11.07
N LEU A 177 -14.58 16.73 10.02
CA LEU A 177 -13.32 17.46 9.84
C LEU A 177 -13.13 18.56 10.92
N PRO A 178 -11.88 18.84 11.34
CA PRO A 178 -11.59 19.93 12.26
C PRO A 178 -11.78 21.28 11.56
N VAL A 179 -12.96 21.89 11.73
CA VAL A 179 -13.22 23.26 11.30
C VAL A 179 -12.25 24.21 12.02
N ILE A 180 -11.29 24.75 11.27
CA ILE A 180 -10.45 25.86 11.72
C ILE A 180 -11.35 27.09 11.83
N LYS A 181 -11.90 27.32 13.03
CA LYS A 181 -12.72 28.51 13.31
C LYS A 181 -11.87 29.76 13.11
N LYS A 182 -12.23 30.58 12.13
CA LYS A 182 -11.88 32.01 12.17
C LYS A 182 -12.56 32.62 13.41
N ASN A 183 -11.85 33.51 14.09
CA ASN A 183 -12.40 34.23 15.25
C ASN A 183 -13.34 35.34 14.78
N ASP A 184 -14.60 34.99 14.55
CA ASP A 184 -15.67 35.99 14.51
C ASP A 184 -15.95 36.45 15.95
N ASN A 185 -15.74 37.74 16.20
CA ASN A 185 -15.84 38.35 17.52
C ASN A 185 -17.30 38.71 17.89
N GLN A 186 -17.52 38.89 19.19
CA GLN A 186 -18.76 39.38 19.84
C GLN A 186 -19.94 38.38 19.98
N ALA A 187 -20.04 37.80 21.18
CA ALA A 187 -21.32 37.42 21.81
C ALA A 187 -21.22 37.67 23.33
N LEU A 188 -22.36 37.89 23.99
CA LEU A 188 -22.45 38.42 25.36
C LEU A 188 -21.93 37.44 26.43
N VAL A 189 -21.34 37.99 27.50
CA VAL A 189 -20.77 37.23 28.62
C VAL A 189 -21.86 36.73 29.56
N SER A 190 -21.94 35.41 29.74
CA SER A 190 -22.70 34.76 30.82
C SER A 190 -21.75 34.24 31.91
N GLY A 191 -22.30 33.91 33.09
CA GLY A 191 -21.54 33.40 34.23
C GLY A 191 -21.00 31.97 34.04
N ARG A 192 -20.41 31.39 35.10
CA ARG A 192 -19.85 30.02 35.07
C ARG A 192 -20.94 28.99 34.75
N GLN A 193 -21.01 28.53 33.50
CA GLN A 193 -21.77 27.34 33.12
C GLN A 193 -21.20 26.10 33.81
N ALA A 194 -22.07 25.25 34.37
CA ALA A 194 -21.69 23.90 34.76
C ALA A 194 -21.23 23.13 33.51
N GLY A 195 -20.04 22.52 33.57
CA GLY A 195 -19.40 21.89 32.41
C GLY A 195 -18.43 22.77 31.61
N ALA A 196 -18.33 24.07 31.90
CA ALA A 196 -17.37 24.99 31.24
C ALA A 196 -15.90 24.64 31.58
N GLY A 197 -15.36 23.69 30.82
CA GLY A 197 -14.07 23.05 31.07
C GLY A 197 -13.98 21.66 30.45
N TRP A 198 -15.11 20.95 30.31
CA TRP A 198 -15.17 19.67 29.58
C TRP A 198 -14.84 19.86 28.08
N GLU A 199 -15.28 20.97 27.50
CA GLU A 199 -14.88 21.53 26.19
C GLU A 199 -13.35 21.65 25.99
N ARG A 200 -12.58 21.70 27.09
CA ARG A 200 -11.11 21.82 27.10
C ARG A 200 -10.41 20.51 27.48
N SER A 201 -11.14 19.42 27.75
CA SER A 201 -10.55 18.10 27.86
C SER A 201 -10.09 17.64 26.46
N GLY A 202 -8.82 17.26 26.32
CA GLY A 202 -8.26 16.76 25.04
C GLY A 202 -8.72 15.34 24.69
N VAL A 203 -9.93 14.96 25.09
CA VAL A 203 -10.51 13.61 25.00
C VAL A 203 -12.00 13.75 24.72
N ARG A 204 -12.36 14.04 23.47
CA ARG A 204 -13.76 14.05 23.03
C ARG A 204 -14.27 12.61 22.97
N PHE A 205 -15.32 12.32 23.73
CA PHE A 205 -15.97 11.00 23.73
C PHE A 205 -16.92 10.86 22.54
N ALA A 206 -17.11 9.62 22.06
CA ALA A 206 -18.11 9.34 21.03
C ALA A 206 -19.53 9.62 21.58
N PRO A 207 -20.42 10.31 20.83
CA PRO A 207 -21.76 10.62 21.31
C PRO A 207 -22.57 9.33 21.49
N LEU A 208 -23.35 9.26 22.58
CA LEU A 208 -24.11 8.04 22.94
C LEU A 208 -25.10 7.59 21.87
N ASN A 209 -25.47 8.47 20.92
CA ASN A 209 -26.38 8.22 19.81
C ASN A 209 -25.69 7.95 18.45
N VAL A 210 -24.50 7.33 18.43
CA VAL A 210 -23.94 6.79 17.17
C VAL A 210 -24.81 5.63 16.65
N PRO A 211 -25.24 5.60 15.38
CA PRO A 211 -26.05 4.51 14.83
C PRO A 211 -25.36 3.15 14.88
N LEU A 212 -26.14 2.07 15.05
CA LEU A 212 -25.62 0.69 15.15
C LEU A 212 -24.70 0.31 13.98
N LYS A 213 -25.02 0.72 12.74
CA LYS A 213 -24.15 0.48 11.57
C LYS A 213 -22.74 1.08 11.76
N ARG A 214 -22.63 2.33 12.22
CA ARG A 214 -21.31 2.96 12.51
C ARG A 214 -20.57 2.25 13.65
N ARG A 215 -21.27 1.75 14.67
CA ARG A 215 -20.66 0.93 15.74
C ARG A 215 -20.12 -0.41 15.20
N LEU A 216 -20.90 -1.10 14.38
CA LEU A 216 -20.48 -2.37 13.75
C LEU A 216 -19.30 -2.18 12.79
N GLN A 217 -19.28 -1.11 11.99
CA GLN A 217 -18.12 -0.74 11.17
C GLN A 217 -16.86 -0.53 12.04
N THR A 218 -16.94 0.27 13.10
CA THR A 218 -15.81 0.47 14.05
C THR A 218 -15.37 -0.86 14.66
N LEU A 219 -16.31 -1.70 15.10
CA LEU A 219 -16.02 -3.00 15.70
C LEU A 219 -15.29 -3.94 14.73
N VAL A 220 -15.71 -4.00 13.46
CA VAL A 220 -15.07 -4.86 12.45
C VAL A 220 -13.65 -4.40 12.15
N VAL A 221 -13.43 -3.10 11.96
CA VAL A 221 -12.08 -2.55 11.73
C VAL A 221 -11.18 -2.72 12.96
N LEU A 222 -11.72 -2.55 14.17
CA LEU A 222 -10.99 -2.80 15.42
C LEU A 222 -10.63 -4.29 15.58
N MET A 223 -11.57 -5.20 15.34
CA MET A 223 -11.34 -6.65 15.40
C MET A 223 -10.33 -7.13 14.36
N HIS A 224 -10.28 -6.52 13.17
CA HIS A 224 -9.24 -6.79 12.18
C HIS A 224 -7.87 -6.24 12.64
N THR A 225 -7.81 -4.98 13.05
CA THR A 225 -6.57 -4.30 13.52
C THR A 225 -5.95 -5.02 14.71
N LEU A 226 -6.78 -5.53 15.64
CA LEU A 226 -6.33 -6.28 16.81
C LEU A 226 -6.28 -7.80 16.58
N SER A 227 -6.58 -8.31 15.37
CA SER A 227 -6.77 -9.74 15.12
C SER A 227 -5.58 -10.60 15.55
N MET A 228 -4.35 -10.17 15.28
CA MET A 228 -3.14 -10.88 15.70
C MET A 228 -3.02 -10.97 17.23
N ALA A 229 -3.28 -9.87 17.95
CA ALA A 229 -3.21 -9.82 19.40
C ALA A 229 -4.36 -10.61 20.07
N LEU A 230 -5.57 -10.54 19.53
CA LEU A 230 -6.74 -11.27 20.02
C LEU A 230 -6.60 -12.78 19.81
N LEU A 231 -6.14 -13.22 18.63
CA LEU A 231 -5.96 -14.63 18.31
C LEU A 231 -4.79 -15.24 19.09
N LEU A 232 -3.66 -14.53 19.21
CA LEU A 232 -2.53 -14.98 20.03
C LEU A 232 -2.86 -14.97 21.53
N GLY A 233 -3.60 -13.97 22.01
CA GLY A 233 -4.12 -13.93 23.38
C GLY A 233 -5.08 -15.09 23.69
N ALA A 234 -5.96 -15.42 22.75
CA ALA A 234 -6.85 -16.59 22.86
C ALA A 234 -6.05 -17.91 22.88
N PHE A 235 -4.98 -18.03 22.09
CA PHE A 235 -4.09 -19.19 22.15
C PHE A 235 -3.45 -19.35 23.53
N PHE A 236 -2.86 -18.29 24.09
CA PHE A 236 -2.25 -18.35 25.43
C PHE A 236 -3.29 -18.59 26.54
N LEU A 237 -4.51 -18.07 26.41
CA LEU A 237 -5.62 -18.35 27.33
C LEU A 237 -6.05 -19.82 27.30
N LEU A 238 -6.08 -20.46 26.12
CA LEU A 238 -6.34 -21.90 26.04
C LEU A 238 -5.14 -22.71 26.56
N CYS A 239 -3.90 -22.23 26.38
CA CYS A 239 -2.70 -22.84 26.97
C CYS A 239 -2.71 -22.80 28.51
N SER A 240 -3.35 -21.82 29.15
CA SER A 240 -3.46 -21.79 30.62
C SER A 240 -4.49 -22.80 31.18
N ILE A 241 -5.20 -23.53 30.32
CA ILE A 241 -6.25 -24.49 30.71
C ILE A 241 -5.81 -25.90 30.26
N PRO A 242 -5.33 -26.78 31.18
CA PRO A 242 -4.77 -28.09 30.83
C PRO A 242 -5.67 -29.02 30.00
N LEU A 243 -7.00 -28.85 30.09
CA LEU A 243 -7.98 -29.60 29.30
C LEU A 243 -7.74 -29.51 27.78
N PHE A 244 -7.20 -28.40 27.28
CA PHE A 244 -6.95 -28.21 25.85
C PHE A 244 -5.56 -28.67 25.39
N TRP A 245 -4.64 -29.01 26.31
CA TRP A 245 -3.27 -29.41 25.96
C TRP A 245 -3.17 -30.58 24.96
N PRO A 246 -4.02 -31.64 25.02
CA PRO A 246 -4.01 -32.72 24.04
C PRO A 246 -4.31 -32.28 22.59
N LEU A 247 -4.93 -31.12 22.41
CA LEU A 247 -5.19 -30.51 21.10
C LEU A 247 -4.11 -29.46 20.76
N LEU A 248 -3.75 -28.61 21.72
CA LEU A 248 -2.80 -27.51 21.52
C LEU A 248 -1.37 -27.98 21.25
N PHE A 249 -0.92 -29.07 21.88
CA PHE A 249 0.42 -29.62 21.64
C PHE A 249 0.63 -30.11 20.20
N PRO A 250 -0.17 -31.05 19.64
CA PRO A 250 -0.02 -31.47 18.25
C PRO A 250 -0.31 -30.35 17.24
N TYR A 251 -1.22 -29.41 17.56
CA TYR A 251 -1.46 -28.22 16.76
C TYR A 251 -0.23 -27.29 16.68
N THR A 252 0.44 -27.04 17.80
CA THR A 252 1.67 -26.25 17.85
C THR A 252 2.80 -26.95 17.11
N LEU A 253 2.95 -28.27 17.29
CA LEU A 253 3.93 -29.09 16.58
C LEU A 253 3.69 -29.04 15.05
N TYR A 254 2.44 -29.12 14.61
CA TYR A 254 2.06 -28.95 13.21
C TYR A 254 2.45 -27.57 12.67
N ILE A 255 2.21 -26.47 13.40
CA ILE A 255 2.61 -25.12 12.96
C ILE A 255 4.13 -25.04 12.74
N LEU A 256 4.94 -25.58 13.66
CA LEU A 256 6.40 -25.48 13.60
C LEU A 256 6.99 -26.10 12.33
N PHE A 257 6.38 -27.17 11.80
CA PHE A 257 6.81 -27.89 10.60
C PHE A 257 5.97 -27.59 9.34
N SER A 258 4.99 -26.68 9.38
CA SER A 258 4.07 -26.48 8.26
C SER A 258 4.50 -25.38 7.28
N HIS A 259 4.77 -25.80 6.04
CA HIS A 259 5.07 -24.92 4.90
C HIS A 259 3.84 -24.31 4.19
N ALA A 260 2.65 -24.33 4.81
CA ALA A 260 1.41 -23.85 4.17
C ALA A 260 1.46 -22.38 3.74
N GLY A 261 2.28 -21.54 4.40
CA GLY A 261 2.49 -20.15 4.02
C GLY A 261 3.35 -19.94 2.76
N THR A 262 4.10 -20.96 2.30
CA THR A 262 4.98 -20.89 1.12
C THR A 262 4.64 -21.91 0.03
N SER A 263 3.76 -22.88 0.29
CA SER A 263 3.51 -24.05 -0.58
C SER A 263 2.97 -23.72 -1.99
N GLY A 264 2.44 -22.52 -2.21
CA GLY A 264 1.69 -22.13 -3.40
C GLY A 264 0.27 -22.71 -3.50
N THR A 265 0.00 -23.82 -2.80
CA THR A 265 -1.28 -24.53 -2.80
C THR A 265 -2.28 -23.82 -1.90
N LEU A 266 -3.28 -23.15 -2.49
CA LEU A 266 -4.33 -22.41 -1.75
C LEU A 266 -5.37 -23.33 -1.07
N ALA A 267 -4.97 -24.51 -0.60
CA ALA A 267 -5.85 -25.52 -0.01
C ALA A 267 -6.58 -25.02 1.26
N HIS A 268 -5.99 -24.07 1.98
CA HIS A 268 -6.60 -23.47 3.17
C HIS A 268 -7.56 -22.29 2.86
N ARG A 269 -7.61 -21.79 1.62
CA ARG A 269 -8.37 -20.55 1.28
C ARG A 269 -9.87 -20.79 1.28
N SER A 270 -10.57 -20.14 2.21
CA SER A 270 -12.03 -20.15 2.27
C SER A 270 -12.62 -18.98 1.48
N ASN A 271 -13.04 -19.24 0.24
CA ASN A 271 -13.79 -18.27 -0.56
C ASN A 271 -15.17 -17.94 0.03
N PHE A 272 -15.71 -18.76 0.96
CA PHE A 272 -16.86 -18.37 1.79
C PHE A 272 -16.47 -17.27 2.77
N LEU A 273 -15.41 -17.49 3.56
CA LEU A 273 -14.95 -16.52 4.56
C LEU A 273 -14.59 -15.18 3.91
N ARG A 274 -13.93 -15.18 2.75
CA ARG A 274 -13.60 -13.96 1.98
C ARG A 274 -14.82 -13.18 1.46
N ARG A 275 -15.99 -13.83 1.33
CA ARG A 275 -17.26 -13.24 0.85
C ARG A 275 -18.24 -12.85 1.98
N LEU A 276 -17.88 -13.02 3.25
CA LEU A 276 -18.74 -12.65 4.37
C LEU A 276 -19.11 -11.14 4.32
N SER A 277 -20.38 -10.84 4.57
CA SER A 277 -20.93 -9.47 4.59
C SER A 277 -20.25 -8.56 5.63
N ILE A 278 -19.56 -9.15 6.62
CA ILE A 278 -18.70 -8.43 7.57
C ILE A 278 -17.65 -7.57 6.86
N TRP A 279 -17.12 -7.98 5.72
CA TRP A 279 -16.12 -7.20 4.97
C TRP A 279 -16.74 -6.00 4.23
N SER A 280 -18.06 -6.02 3.96
CA SER A 280 -18.76 -4.81 3.52
C SER A 280 -18.77 -3.74 4.62
N LEU A 281 -18.94 -4.13 5.90
CA LEU A 281 -18.80 -3.20 7.02
C LEU A 281 -17.36 -2.66 7.18
N PHE A 282 -16.35 -3.46 6.84
CA PHE A 282 -14.96 -3.01 6.77
C PHE A 282 -14.75 -1.98 5.64
N ALA A 283 -15.18 -2.30 4.41
CA ALA A 283 -15.06 -1.40 3.26
C ALA A 283 -15.83 -0.07 3.46
N SER A 284 -17.07 -0.14 3.96
CA SER A 284 -17.90 1.04 4.27
C SER A 284 -17.44 1.83 5.50
N TYR A 285 -16.39 1.41 6.21
CA TYR A 285 -15.72 2.25 7.21
C TYR A 285 -14.84 3.33 6.55
N PHE A 286 -14.20 2.98 5.43
CA PHE A 286 -13.23 3.80 4.68
C PHE A 286 -13.79 4.33 3.35
N PRO A 287 -15.13 4.42 3.17
CA PRO A 287 -15.78 4.46 1.86
C PRO A 287 -15.00 3.82 0.70
N ALA A 288 -14.54 2.58 0.89
CA ALA A 288 -13.50 2.02 0.03
C ALA A 288 -14.03 1.62 -1.36
N ARG A 289 -13.23 1.88 -2.39
CA ARG A 289 -13.49 1.52 -3.80
C ARG A 289 -12.26 0.82 -4.42
N LEU A 290 -12.54 -0.12 -5.32
CA LEU A 290 -11.54 -0.72 -6.21
C LEU A 290 -11.90 -0.36 -7.66
N HIS A 291 -10.91 0.16 -8.37
CA HIS A 291 -11.02 0.66 -9.74
C HIS A 291 -10.03 -0.07 -10.65
N ARG A 292 -10.42 -0.28 -11.91
CA ARG A 292 -9.64 -0.98 -12.94
C ARG A 292 -9.46 -0.09 -14.16
N SER A 293 -8.21 0.27 -14.50
CA SER A 293 -7.88 1.02 -15.72
C SER A 293 -7.86 0.16 -16.99
N ALA A 294 -7.60 -1.15 -16.88
CA ALA A 294 -7.55 -2.05 -18.03
C ALA A 294 -8.06 -3.47 -17.69
N PRO A 295 -8.72 -4.17 -18.62
CA PRO A 295 -9.05 -5.59 -18.44
C PRO A 295 -7.76 -6.43 -18.43
N LEU A 296 -7.70 -7.40 -17.53
CA LEU A 296 -6.58 -8.35 -17.43
C LEU A 296 -7.03 -9.72 -17.94
N LEU A 297 -6.16 -10.40 -18.69
CA LEU A 297 -6.44 -11.69 -19.29
C LEU A 297 -6.22 -12.82 -18.26
N PRO A 298 -7.20 -13.70 -18.01
CA PRO A 298 -7.01 -14.85 -17.11
C PRO A 298 -6.02 -15.89 -17.66
N THR A 299 -5.52 -15.72 -18.89
CA THR A 299 -4.48 -16.55 -19.51
C THR A 299 -3.04 -16.14 -19.14
N ARG A 300 -2.84 -15.07 -18.35
CA ARG A 300 -1.54 -14.58 -17.90
C ARG A 300 -1.33 -14.80 -16.39
N LYS A 301 -0.12 -14.51 -15.93
CA LYS A 301 0.29 -14.43 -14.52
C LYS A 301 0.51 -12.95 -14.16
N TYR A 302 0.28 -12.55 -12.91
CA TYR A 302 0.38 -11.15 -12.50
C TYR A 302 1.07 -10.92 -11.15
N ILE A 303 1.84 -9.84 -11.06
CA ILE A 303 2.31 -9.27 -9.79
C ILE A 303 1.73 -7.85 -9.67
N PHE A 304 0.77 -7.70 -8.76
CA PHE A 304 0.19 -6.42 -8.39
C PHE A 304 1.11 -5.75 -7.36
N GLY A 305 1.76 -4.64 -7.73
CA GLY A 305 2.57 -3.85 -6.81
C GLY A 305 1.71 -2.75 -6.17
N TYR A 306 1.45 -2.87 -4.87
CA TYR A 306 0.59 -1.95 -4.12
C TYR A 306 1.38 -0.82 -3.47
N HIS A 307 0.89 0.41 -3.68
CA HIS A 307 1.46 1.66 -3.18
C HIS A 307 0.36 2.62 -2.72
N PRO A 308 0.56 3.40 -1.64
CA PRO A 308 1.60 3.24 -0.63
C PRO A 308 1.25 2.06 0.30
N HIS A 309 2.17 1.67 1.17
CA HIS A 309 1.89 0.74 2.26
C HIS A 309 0.94 1.36 3.31
N GLY A 310 1.01 2.68 3.52
CA GLY A 310 0.48 3.32 4.73
C GLY A 310 1.00 2.62 5.98
N ILE A 311 0.26 2.67 7.09
CA ILE A 311 0.69 1.99 8.33
C ILE A 311 0.38 0.48 8.29
N ILE A 312 -0.82 0.09 7.84
CA ILE A 312 -1.33 -1.31 7.91
C ILE A 312 -1.78 -1.87 6.54
N SER A 313 -1.88 -1.02 5.50
CA SER A 313 -2.41 -1.40 4.17
C SER A 313 -3.86 -1.91 4.22
N HIS A 314 -4.75 -1.14 4.88
CA HIS A 314 -6.17 -1.50 5.01
C HIS A 314 -6.87 -1.57 3.65
N GLY A 315 -6.46 -0.74 2.70
CA GLY A 315 -6.96 -0.80 1.33
C GLY A 315 -6.50 -2.06 0.59
N ALA A 316 -5.25 -2.50 0.82
CA ALA A 316 -4.75 -3.75 0.25
C ALA A 316 -5.54 -4.94 0.79
N PHE A 317 -5.85 -4.94 2.09
CA PHE A 317 -6.71 -5.93 2.71
C PHE A 317 -8.13 -5.95 2.10
N ALA A 318 -8.79 -4.79 2.03
CA ALA A 318 -10.13 -4.66 1.47
C ALA A 318 -10.20 -5.12 0.00
N ALA A 319 -9.25 -4.70 -0.83
CA ALA A 319 -9.22 -4.97 -2.27
C ALA A 319 -8.74 -6.39 -2.64
N PHE A 320 -7.74 -6.93 -1.94
CA PHE A 320 -6.99 -8.10 -2.41
C PHE A 320 -7.05 -9.33 -1.49
N ALA A 321 -7.37 -9.16 -0.20
CA ALA A 321 -7.63 -10.28 0.70
C ALA A 321 -9.12 -10.68 0.70
N THR A 322 -10.04 -9.72 0.81
CA THR A 322 -11.49 -9.98 0.84
C THR A 322 -12.12 -9.98 -0.56
N GLU A 323 -13.44 -10.15 -0.64
CA GLU A 323 -14.25 -9.84 -1.85
C GLU A 323 -15.15 -8.60 -1.63
N ALA A 324 -14.91 -7.78 -0.59
CA ALA A 324 -15.75 -6.62 -0.27
C ALA A 324 -15.81 -5.58 -1.38
N LEU A 325 -14.71 -5.43 -2.12
CA LEU A 325 -14.59 -4.57 -3.29
C LEU A 325 -14.70 -5.36 -4.61
N GLY A 326 -15.27 -6.58 -4.55
CA GLY A 326 -15.61 -7.42 -5.70
C GLY A 326 -14.47 -7.74 -6.66
N PHE A 327 -13.26 -8.02 -6.14
CA PHE A 327 -12.09 -8.34 -6.97
C PHE A 327 -12.40 -9.37 -8.07
N ALA A 328 -13.11 -10.47 -7.74
CA ALA A 328 -13.45 -11.51 -8.70
C ALA A 328 -14.45 -11.07 -9.80
N GLN A 329 -15.15 -9.95 -9.63
CA GLN A 329 -16.02 -9.35 -10.65
C GLN A 329 -15.23 -8.43 -11.60
N LEU A 330 -14.29 -7.64 -11.07
CA LEU A 330 -13.43 -6.76 -11.88
C LEU A 330 -12.34 -7.54 -12.64
N PHE A 331 -11.86 -8.65 -12.09
CA PHE A 331 -10.79 -9.50 -12.62
C PHE A 331 -11.24 -10.96 -12.76
N PRO A 332 -12.24 -11.25 -13.61
CA PRO A 332 -12.83 -12.59 -13.74
C PRO A 332 -11.79 -13.61 -14.21
N GLY A 333 -11.78 -14.78 -13.56
CA GLY A 333 -10.82 -15.85 -13.82
C GLY A 333 -9.43 -15.66 -13.18
N ILE A 334 -9.14 -14.50 -12.57
CA ILE A 334 -7.86 -14.24 -11.88
C ILE A 334 -8.01 -14.55 -10.39
N THR A 335 -7.15 -15.43 -9.87
CA THR A 335 -7.08 -15.76 -8.43
C THR A 335 -5.88 -15.04 -7.80
N ASN A 336 -6.16 -13.89 -7.18
CA ASN A 336 -5.15 -13.12 -6.47
C ASN A 336 -4.96 -13.55 -5.02
N THR A 337 -3.72 -13.51 -4.52
CA THR A 337 -3.33 -13.71 -3.12
C THR A 337 -2.49 -12.53 -2.63
N LEU A 338 -2.96 -11.85 -1.56
CA LEU A 338 -2.21 -10.78 -0.89
C LEU A 338 -1.05 -11.38 -0.07
N LEU A 339 0.13 -10.77 -0.17
CA LEU A 339 1.34 -11.26 0.51
C LEU A 339 1.67 -10.44 1.76
N THR A 340 2.15 -11.13 2.79
CA THR A 340 2.50 -10.55 4.09
C THR A 340 3.75 -11.23 4.68
N LEU A 341 4.20 -10.79 5.86
CA LEU A 341 5.42 -11.30 6.49
C LEU A 341 5.33 -12.80 6.83
N ASP A 342 6.41 -13.54 6.59
CA ASP A 342 6.50 -14.99 6.85
C ASP A 342 6.17 -15.35 8.30
N SER A 343 6.58 -14.48 9.24
CA SER A 343 6.29 -14.58 10.67
C SER A 343 4.82 -14.81 10.98
N ASN A 344 3.90 -14.22 10.20
CA ASN A 344 2.47 -14.31 10.44
C ASN A 344 1.95 -15.75 10.29
N PHE A 345 2.65 -16.58 9.51
CA PHE A 345 2.33 -18.00 9.31
C PHE A 345 2.95 -18.92 10.38
N ARG A 346 3.67 -18.35 11.36
CA ARG A 346 4.17 -19.04 12.57
C ARG A 346 3.34 -18.73 13.82
N ILE A 347 2.46 -17.72 13.79
CA ILE A 347 1.66 -17.29 14.95
C ILE A 347 0.40 -18.17 15.07
N PRO A 348 0.18 -18.88 16.20
CA PRO A 348 -1.02 -19.68 16.42
C PRO A 348 -2.32 -18.89 16.27
N PHE A 349 -3.33 -19.54 15.69
CA PHE A 349 -4.64 -19.04 15.25
C PHE A 349 -4.61 -17.89 14.21
N HIS A 350 -3.69 -16.93 14.32
CA HIS A 350 -3.53 -15.85 13.34
C HIS A 350 -3.05 -16.38 11.97
N ARG A 351 -2.14 -17.36 11.96
CA ARG A 351 -1.77 -18.15 10.77
C ARG A 351 -2.99 -18.64 10.02
N ASP A 352 -3.92 -19.27 10.72
CA ASP A 352 -5.08 -19.94 10.12
C ASP A 352 -6.10 -18.92 9.62
N TYR A 353 -6.31 -17.83 10.36
CA TYR A 353 -7.08 -16.67 9.89
C TYR A 353 -6.51 -16.08 8.58
N ALA A 354 -5.19 -15.89 8.49
CA ALA A 354 -4.54 -15.38 7.29
C ALA A 354 -4.65 -16.35 6.10
N LEU A 355 -4.41 -17.65 6.33
CA LEU A 355 -4.53 -18.70 5.31
C LEU A 355 -5.99 -18.89 4.82
N LEU A 356 -6.98 -18.80 5.72
CA LEU A 356 -8.41 -18.84 5.39
C LEU A 356 -8.83 -17.65 4.50
N LEU A 357 -8.26 -16.47 4.74
CA LEU A 357 -8.40 -15.30 3.87
C LEU A 357 -7.61 -15.41 2.56
N GLY A 358 -6.76 -16.44 2.41
CA GLY A 358 -5.97 -16.69 1.20
C GLY A 358 -4.72 -15.83 1.08
N LEU A 359 -4.22 -15.26 2.18
CA LEU A 359 -2.90 -14.63 2.25
C LEU A 359 -1.79 -15.70 2.22
N ALA A 360 -0.59 -15.29 1.81
CA ALA A 360 0.61 -16.12 1.83
C ALA A 360 1.86 -15.30 2.20
N SER A 361 3.00 -15.97 2.38
CA SER A 361 4.28 -15.34 2.69
C SER A 361 4.79 -14.52 1.49
N VAL A 362 5.40 -13.37 1.77
CA VAL A 362 6.10 -12.53 0.77
C VAL A 362 7.51 -13.05 0.44
N SER A 363 7.90 -14.22 0.95
CA SER A 363 9.17 -14.87 0.63
C SER A 363 9.27 -15.21 -0.87
N ARG A 364 10.49 -15.19 -1.41
CA ARG A 364 10.74 -15.50 -2.84
C ARG A 364 10.19 -16.88 -3.23
N GLU A 365 10.43 -17.89 -2.39
CA GLU A 365 9.94 -19.26 -2.57
C GLU A 365 8.40 -19.30 -2.67
N SER A 366 7.71 -18.62 -1.75
CA SER A 366 6.26 -18.49 -1.76
C SER A 366 5.76 -17.86 -3.06
N CYS A 367 6.34 -16.73 -3.47
CA CYS A 367 6.00 -16.05 -4.70
C CYS A 367 6.20 -16.93 -5.95
N GLU A 368 7.34 -17.62 -6.05
CA GLU A 368 7.65 -18.52 -7.15
C GLU A 368 6.69 -19.73 -7.16
N ASN A 369 6.36 -20.31 -6.00
CA ASN A 369 5.36 -21.39 -5.88
C ASN A 369 3.93 -20.92 -6.23
N LEU A 370 3.52 -19.72 -5.80
CA LEU A 370 2.18 -19.17 -6.07
C LEU A 370 1.95 -18.83 -7.54
N LEU A 371 3.02 -18.50 -8.28
CA LEU A 371 3.00 -18.15 -9.70
C LEU A 371 3.37 -19.31 -10.64
N SER A 372 3.82 -20.46 -10.12
CA SER A 372 4.13 -21.66 -10.91
C SER A 372 3.16 -22.82 -10.70
N ARG A 373 2.20 -22.72 -9.78
CA ARG A 373 1.30 -23.82 -9.39
C ARG A 373 -0.17 -23.45 -9.48
N GLY A 374 -0.97 -24.40 -9.94
CA GLY A 374 -2.42 -24.27 -10.07
C GLY A 374 -2.82 -23.32 -11.20
N GLY A 375 -4.00 -22.70 -11.09
CA GLY A 375 -4.56 -21.95 -12.22
C GLY A 375 -5.09 -22.87 -13.32
N ALA A 376 -5.51 -22.29 -14.45
CA ALA A 376 -6.26 -23.01 -15.49
C ALA A 376 -5.46 -24.11 -16.21
N ASN A 377 -4.12 -23.99 -16.26
CA ASN A 377 -3.22 -24.97 -16.88
C ASN A 377 -2.34 -25.74 -15.88
N GLY A 378 -2.50 -25.51 -14.56
CA GLY A 378 -1.63 -26.08 -13.52
C GLY A 378 -0.28 -25.38 -13.30
N GLU A 379 0.20 -24.58 -14.26
CA GLU A 379 1.51 -23.88 -14.25
C GLU A 379 1.41 -22.39 -13.86
N GLY A 380 0.27 -22.01 -13.29
CA GLY A 380 0.00 -20.67 -12.79
C GLY A 380 -0.86 -19.77 -13.69
N MET A 381 -1.49 -20.27 -14.75
CA MET A 381 -2.38 -19.46 -15.58
C MET A 381 -3.57 -18.88 -14.79
N GLY A 382 -3.72 -17.56 -14.76
CA GLY A 382 -4.74 -16.86 -13.96
C GLY A 382 -4.34 -16.67 -12.50
N ARG A 383 -3.09 -16.93 -12.12
CA ARG A 383 -2.56 -16.62 -10.78
C ARG A 383 -2.12 -15.17 -10.69
N ALA A 384 -2.40 -14.58 -9.54
CA ALA A 384 -1.92 -13.26 -9.18
C ALA A 384 -1.41 -13.23 -7.74
N ILE A 385 -0.41 -12.39 -7.48
CA ILE A 385 0.04 -12.03 -6.14
C ILE A 385 0.01 -10.52 -5.97
N THR A 386 -0.32 -10.04 -4.78
CA THR A 386 -0.19 -8.62 -4.41
C THR A 386 0.96 -8.44 -3.44
N ILE A 387 1.96 -7.63 -3.81
CA ILE A 387 3.08 -7.25 -2.97
C ILE A 387 2.90 -5.78 -2.58
N VAL A 388 2.89 -5.46 -1.29
CA VAL A 388 2.95 -4.08 -0.82
C VAL A 388 4.41 -3.62 -0.85
N VAL A 389 4.80 -2.93 -1.92
CA VAL A 389 6.22 -2.82 -2.33
C VAL A 389 7.06 -1.99 -1.36
N GLY A 390 6.50 -0.93 -0.77
CA GLY A 390 7.20 -0.04 0.17
C GLY A 390 7.52 -0.62 1.55
N GLY A 391 6.74 -1.62 2.01
CA GLY A 391 6.98 -2.37 3.25
C GLY A 391 7.23 -1.52 4.51
N ALA A 392 7.94 -2.10 5.48
CA ALA A 392 8.34 -1.48 6.75
C ALA A 392 9.41 -0.36 6.64
N ARG A 393 9.48 0.37 5.52
CA ARG A 393 10.16 1.68 5.46
C ARG A 393 9.12 2.76 5.18
N GLU A 394 8.33 2.55 4.13
CA GLU A 394 7.25 3.45 3.73
C GLU A 394 6.23 3.64 4.86
N SER A 395 5.96 2.59 5.66
CA SER A 395 5.07 2.66 6.84
C SER A 395 5.64 3.40 8.06
N LEU A 396 6.88 3.88 8.01
CA LEU A 396 7.52 4.73 9.02
C LEU A 396 7.74 6.19 8.54
N ASP A 397 7.56 6.42 7.24
CA ASP A 397 7.64 7.72 6.58
C ASP A 397 6.23 8.19 6.12
N ALA A 398 5.15 7.53 6.60
CA ALA A 398 3.78 7.73 6.14
C ALA A 398 3.14 8.95 6.83
N GLN A 399 2.69 9.93 6.04
CA GLN A 399 2.10 11.18 6.53
C GLN A 399 0.88 11.60 5.68
N PRO A 400 -0.25 11.97 6.30
CA PRO A 400 -1.45 12.43 5.57
C PRO A 400 -1.19 13.61 4.63
N GLY A 401 -1.70 13.52 3.41
CA GLY A 401 -1.56 14.51 2.36
C GLY A 401 -0.24 14.43 1.58
N THR A 402 0.59 13.40 1.79
CA THR A 402 1.83 13.17 1.04
C THR A 402 1.89 11.75 0.49
N LEU A 403 2.48 11.57 -0.69
CA LEU A 403 2.61 10.27 -1.35
C LEU A 403 4.07 10.02 -1.73
N ARG A 404 4.82 9.51 -0.76
CA ARG A 404 6.27 9.29 -0.85
C ARG A 404 6.54 7.79 -0.92
N LEU A 405 6.96 7.29 -2.09
CA LEU A 405 7.05 5.87 -2.39
C LEU A 405 8.48 5.35 -2.40
N VAL A 406 8.77 4.34 -1.60
CA VAL A 406 10.10 3.73 -1.43
C VAL A 406 10.29 2.64 -2.50
N LEU A 407 10.56 3.07 -3.74
CA LEU A 407 10.46 2.23 -4.95
C LEU A 407 11.71 2.27 -5.84
N LYS A 408 12.52 3.34 -5.83
CA LYS A 408 13.60 3.59 -6.81
C LYS A 408 14.63 2.46 -6.89
N GLN A 409 15.03 1.89 -5.75
CA GLN A 409 15.97 0.74 -5.71
C GLN A 409 15.26 -0.62 -5.57
N ARG A 410 13.92 -0.68 -5.49
CA ARG A 410 13.15 -1.90 -5.15
C ARG A 410 12.88 -2.84 -6.32
N LYS A 411 13.91 -3.18 -7.08
CA LYS A 411 13.83 -4.03 -8.28
C LYS A 411 13.55 -5.53 -7.99
N GLY A 412 13.43 -5.93 -6.72
CA GLY A 412 13.25 -7.33 -6.31
C GLY A 412 11.97 -7.99 -6.87
N PHE A 413 10.84 -7.28 -6.89
CA PHE A 413 9.60 -7.81 -7.46
C PHE A 413 9.64 -7.88 -9.00
N VAL A 414 10.41 -7.01 -9.65
CA VAL A 414 10.68 -7.05 -11.10
C VAL A 414 11.52 -8.28 -11.46
N LYS A 415 12.60 -8.56 -10.70
CA LYS A 415 13.41 -9.78 -10.88
C LYS A 415 12.61 -11.07 -10.70
N LEU A 416 11.63 -11.06 -9.79
CA LEU A 416 10.66 -12.15 -9.59
C LEU A 416 9.68 -12.27 -10.78
N ALA A 417 9.16 -11.15 -11.28
CA ALA A 417 8.29 -11.12 -12.47
C ALA A 417 8.99 -11.72 -13.70
N VAL A 418 10.23 -11.30 -13.96
CA VAL A 418 11.06 -11.82 -15.06
C VAL A 418 11.31 -13.32 -14.93
N ARG A 419 11.60 -13.84 -13.72
CA ARG A 419 11.76 -15.30 -13.50
C ARG A 419 10.48 -16.10 -13.72
N THR A 420 9.33 -15.54 -13.35
CA THR A 420 8.04 -16.26 -13.34
C THR A 420 7.21 -16.06 -14.61
N GLY A 421 7.57 -15.10 -15.47
CA GLY A 421 6.78 -14.73 -16.64
C GLY A 421 5.43 -14.10 -16.26
N ALA A 422 5.42 -13.33 -15.16
CA ALA A 422 4.25 -12.65 -14.65
C ALA A 422 4.29 -11.16 -15.03
N ASP A 423 3.20 -10.62 -15.55
CA ASP A 423 3.08 -9.21 -15.91
C ASP A 423 3.01 -8.34 -14.66
N LEU A 424 3.70 -7.20 -14.68
CA LEU A 424 3.69 -6.24 -13.57
C LEU A 424 2.47 -5.34 -13.68
N VAL A 425 1.71 -5.18 -12.59
CA VAL A 425 0.53 -4.30 -12.54
C VAL A 425 0.73 -3.29 -11.41
N PRO A 426 0.95 -2.01 -11.71
CA PRO A 426 1.01 -0.96 -10.68
C PRO A 426 -0.38 -0.75 -10.08
N VAL A 427 -0.44 -0.61 -8.75
CA VAL A 427 -1.67 -0.31 -8.01
C VAL A 427 -1.40 0.86 -7.08
N LEU A 428 -2.19 1.93 -7.22
CA LEU A 428 -2.07 3.16 -6.44
C LEU A 428 -3.33 3.37 -5.59
N ALA A 429 -3.15 3.52 -4.29
CA ALA A 429 -4.23 3.66 -3.30
C ALA A 429 -4.24 5.07 -2.70
N PHE A 430 -5.13 5.90 -3.23
CA PHE A 430 -5.40 7.23 -2.72
C PHE A 430 -6.18 7.11 -1.40
N GLY A 431 -5.72 7.79 -0.33
CA GLY A 431 -6.37 7.76 0.99
C GLY A 431 -5.75 6.80 2.03
N GLU A 432 -4.75 5.98 1.66
CA GLU A 432 -4.13 4.99 2.57
C GLU A 432 -3.18 5.63 3.61
N ASN A 433 -2.52 6.75 3.28
CA ASN A 433 -1.67 7.49 4.22
C ASN A 433 -2.51 8.36 5.18
N GLU A 434 -3.74 8.69 4.78
CA GLU A 434 -4.68 9.55 5.48
C GLU A 434 -5.45 8.81 6.61
N LEU A 435 -5.25 7.50 6.73
CA LEU A 435 -5.90 6.64 7.73
C LEU A 435 -5.32 6.80 9.15
N TYR A 436 -4.13 7.40 9.29
CA TYR A 436 -3.38 7.48 10.55
C TYR A 436 -2.53 8.76 10.64
N GLU A 437 -2.31 9.28 11.86
CA GLU A 437 -1.36 10.36 12.12
C GLU A 437 -0.12 9.80 12.83
N GLN A 438 0.93 9.55 12.06
CA GLN A 438 2.18 8.98 12.57
C GLN A 438 3.03 10.05 13.26
N VAL A 439 3.52 9.74 14.48
CA VAL A 439 4.45 10.61 15.21
C VAL A 439 5.79 10.59 14.48
N GLN A 440 6.23 11.75 14.02
CA GLN A 440 7.43 11.86 13.18
C GLN A 440 8.68 11.37 13.94
N PRO A 441 9.53 10.49 13.36
CA PRO A 441 10.70 9.95 14.06
C PRO A 441 11.71 11.01 14.54
N GLU A 442 11.72 12.17 13.88
CA GLU A 442 12.66 13.27 14.12
C GLU A 442 12.52 13.89 15.52
N THR A 443 11.32 13.92 16.11
CA THR A 443 11.12 14.40 17.49
C THR A 443 11.59 13.41 18.55
N HIS A 444 11.81 12.13 18.19
CA HIS A 444 12.12 11.05 19.13
C HIS A 444 13.23 10.09 18.62
N PRO A 445 14.48 10.58 18.45
CA PRO A 445 15.58 9.80 17.86
C PRO A 445 15.95 8.52 18.65
N GLY A 446 15.64 8.45 19.95
CA GLY A 446 15.79 7.21 20.73
C GLY A 446 14.81 6.11 20.31
N ILE A 447 13.55 6.47 20.04
CA ILE A 447 12.51 5.54 19.58
C ILE A 447 12.83 5.04 18.17
N TYR A 448 13.27 5.94 17.28
CA TYR A 448 13.70 5.57 15.93
C TYR A 448 14.86 4.55 15.93
N LYS A 449 15.84 4.70 16.84
CA LYS A 449 16.93 3.71 17.01
C LYS A 449 16.39 2.34 17.43
N VAL A 450 15.44 2.27 18.35
CA VAL A 450 14.79 1.00 18.76
C VAL A 450 13.98 0.39 17.60
N GLN A 451 13.22 1.20 16.86
CA GLN A 451 12.50 0.73 15.67
C GLN A 451 13.45 0.20 14.59
N MET A 452 14.57 0.87 14.30
CA MET A 452 15.56 0.39 13.33
C MET A 452 16.29 -0.87 13.80
N ALA A 453 16.57 -1.02 15.10
CA ALA A 453 17.11 -2.25 15.67
C ALA A 453 16.11 -3.42 15.52
N MET A 454 14.83 -3.18 15.85
CA MET A 454 13.77 -4.19 15.71
C MET A 454 13.52 -4.56 14.24
N LYS A 455 13.57 -3.59 13.32
CA LYS A 455 13.54 -3.82 11.87
C LYS A 455 14.64 -4.78 11.42
N LYS A 456 15.87 -4.56 11.90
CA LYS A 456 17.05 -5.37 11.57
C LYS A 456 16.97 -6.78 12.16
N ALA A 457 16.33 -6.95 13.31
CA ALA A 457 16.19 -8.24 13.98
C ALA A 457 14.98 -9.08 13.52
N LEU A 458 13.84 -8.44 13.25
CA LEU A 458 12.55 -9.13 13.02
C LEU A 458 11.96 -8.91 11.61
N GLY A 459 12.55 -8.04 10.78
CA GLY A 459 12.04 -7.69 9.45
C GLY A 459 10.84 -6.74 9.44
N PHE A 460 10.19 -6.51 10.59
CA PHE A 460 9.10 -5.55 10.77
C PHE A 460 9.40 -4.55 11.88
N THR A 461 8.61 -3.48 11.92
CA THR A 461 8.61 -2.48 12.99
C THR A 461 7.19 -2.27 13.51
N ILE A 462 7.08 -1.90 14.79
CA ILE A 462 5.86 -1.31 15.33
C ILE A 462 6.01 0.22 15.17
N PRO A 463 5.36 0.85 14.18
CA PRO A 463 5.28 2.30 14.12
C PRO A 463 4.55 2.83 15.36
N LEU A 464 5.00 3.97 15.89
CA LEU A 464 4.20 4.73 16.85
C LEU A 464 3.32 5.71 16.08
N PHE A 465 2.01 5.54 16.20
CA PHE A 465 1.02 6.36 15.52
C PHE A 465 -0.10 6.72 16.48
N HIS A 466 -0.63 7.92 16.32
CA HIS A 466 -1.90 8.32 16.90
C HIS A 466 -3.01 8.09 15.88
N ALA A 467 -4.11 7.58 16.38
CA ALA A 467 -5.38 7.48 15.71
C ALA A 467 -6.49 7.67 16.76
N ARG A 468 -7.72 7.32 16.42
CA ARG A 468 -8.85 7.47 17.34
C ARG A 468 -8.86 6.34 18.38
N GLY A 469 -9.38 6.65 19.56
CA GLY A 469 -9.67 5.66 20.59
C GLY A 469 -10.87 4.79 20.25
N VAL A 470 -11.06 3.70 21.01
CA VAL A 470 -12.30 2.91 20.97
C VAL A 470 -13.46 3.69 21.62
N PHE A 471 -13.14 4.57 22.57
CA PHE A 471 -14.10 5.37 23.35
C PHE A 471 -13.91 6.89 23.24
N ASN A 472 -12.82 7.35 22.62
CA ASN A 472 -12.50 8.77 22.41
C ASN A 472 -12.04 9.04 20.96
N TYR A 473 -11.98 10.31 20.57
CA TYR A 473 -11.58 10.72 19.21
C TYR A 473 -10.09 11.03 19.06
N ASP A 474 -9.31 11.10 20.13
CA ASP A 474 -8.02 11.80 20.14
C ASP A 474 -6.80 10.90 20.49
N VAL A 475 -6.98 9.69 21.08
CA VAL A 475 -5.89 8.72 21.33
C VAL A 475 -6.34 7.25 21.21
N GLY A 476 -5.80 6.51 20.23
CA GLY A 476 -5.84 5.05 20.15
C GLY A 476 -5.36 4.47 18.82
N MET A 477 -5.69 3.19 18.57
CA MET A 477 -5.21 2.40 17.42
C MET A 477 -6.17 2.40 16.21
N MET A 478 -7.31 3.10 16.30
CA MET A 478 -8.44 2.92 15.39
C MET A 478 -8.42 4.01 14.29
N PRO A 479 -8.30 3.66 12.99
CA PRO A 479 -7.97 4.60 11.91
C PRO A 479 -9.06 5.64 11.63
N TYR A 480 -8.71 6.72 10.93
CA TYR A 480 -9.67 7.72 10.46
C TYR A 480 -10.58 7.16 9.34
N ARG A 481 -11.81 7.69 9.22
CA ARG A 481 -12.85 7.25 8.26
C ARG A 481 -12.66 7.85 6.85
N ARG A 482 -11.42 7.91 6.36
CA ARG A 482 -11.14 8.59 5.09
C ARG A 482 -11.56 7.74 3.88
N PRO A 483 -12.03 8.35 2.78
CA PRO A 483 -12.29 7.65 1.53
C PRO A 483 -11.01 7.02 0.98
N LEU A 484 -11.09 5.76 0.57
CA LEU A 484 -9.95 5.00 0.04
C LEU A 484 -10.24 4.49 -1.37
N ASN A 485 -9.47 4.95 -2.34
CA ASN A 485 -9.64 4.64 -3.77
C ASN A 485 -8.42 3.87 -4.28
N VAL A 486 -8.57 2.56 -4.48
CA VAL A 486 -7.52 1.68 -5.02
C VAL A 486 -7.65 1.61 -6.53
N VAL A 487 -6.68 2.16 -7.26
CA VAL A 487 -6.64 2.15 -8.73
C VAL A 487 -5.63 1.12 -9.23
N VAL A 488 -6.11 0.10 -9.92
CA VAL A 488 -5.30 -0.88 -10.65
C VAL A 488 -4.99 -0.36 -12.05
N GLY A 489 -3.71 -0.08 -12.31
CA GLY A 489 -3.19 0.43 -13.58
C GLY A 489 -3.11 -0.63 -14.70
N ARG A 490 -2.25 -0.37 -15.70
CA ARG A 490 -2.08 -1.23 -16.87
C ARG A 490 -1.03 -2.31 -16.65
N PRO A 491 -1.16 -3.51 -17.25
CA PRO A 491 -0.14 -4.54 -17.16
C PRO A 491 1.07 -4.19 -18.05
N VAL A 492 2.22 -3.95 -17.43
CA VAL A 492 3.53 -3.92 -18.11
C VAL A 492 3.90 -5.37 -18.43
N LYS A 493 4.02 -5.67 -19.74
CA LYS A 493 4.22 -7.04 -20.22
C LYS A 493 5.64 -7.53 -19.98
N VAL A 494 5.75 -8.72 -19.39
CA VAL A 494 7.03 -9.36 -19.07
C VAL A 494 7.29 -10.56 -19.98
N VAL A 495 8.54 -10.63 -20.47
CA VAL A 495 9.14 -11.79 -21.14
C VAL A 495 9.89 -12.59 -20.08
N GLN A 496 9.68 -13.91 -20.03
CA GLN A 496 10.29 -14.75 -19.00
C GLN A 496 11.77 -15.01 -19.29
N GLN A 497 12.63 -14.86 -18.28
CA GLN A 497 14.05 -15.20 -18.34
C GLN A 497 14.46 -16.00 -17.09
N VAL A 498 15.17 -17.12 -17.26
CA VAL A 498 15.62 -17.98 -16.13
C VAL A 498 16.61 -17.22 -15.24
N VAL A 499 17.55 -16.52 -15.86
CA VAL A 499 18.43 -15.52 -15.23
C VAL A 499 17.96 -14.15 -15.74
N PRO A 500 17.39 -13.29 -14.88
CA PRO A 500 17.03 -11.93 -15.28
C PRO A 500 18.27 -11.14 -15.69
N ASP A 501 18.23 -10.53 -16.87
CA ASP A 501 19.18 -9.48 -17.24
C ASP A 501 18.89 -8.20 -16.43
N GLU A 502 19.94 -7.56 -15.92
CA GLU A 502 19.83 -6.34 -15.12
C GLU A 502 19.37 -5.15 -15.97
N GLY A 503 19.77 -5.07 -17.26
CA GLY A 503 19.32 -4.01 -18.17
C GLY A 503 17.82 -4.10 -18.47
N TYR A 504 17.33 -5.31 -18.73
CA TYR A 504 15.90 -5.60 -18.94
C TYR A 504 15.07 -5.36 -17.66
N VAL A 505 15.60 -5.71 -16.49
CA VAL A 505 14.98 -5.42 -15.19
C VAL A 505 14.89 -3.92 -14.92
N ASP A 506 15.93 -3.15 -15.23
CA ASP A 506 15.95 -1.71 -15.07
C ASP A 506 14.99 -1.01 -16.03
N TRP A 507 14.91 -1.47 -17.28
CA TRP A 507 13.90 -1.02 -18.24
C TRP A 507 12.48 -1.31 -17.75
N LEU A 508 12.17 -2.55 -17.35
CA LEU A 508 10.85 -2.93 -16.82
C LEU A 508 10.46 -2.15 -15.56
N HIS A 509 11.42 -1.85 -14.69
CA HIS A 509 11.20 -1.01 -13.50
C HIS A 509 10.86 0.43 -13.91
N GLY A 510 11.53 0.98 -14.92
CA GLY A 510 11.20 2.28 -15.51
C GLY A 510 9.83 2.33 -16.19
N GLU A 511 9.41 1.28 -16.90
CA GLU A 511 8.05 1.17 -17.45
C GLU A 511 6.98 1.10 -16.33
N TYR A 512 7.26 0.30 -15.28
CA TYR A 512 6.38 0.17 -14.12
C TYR A 512 6.20 1.50 -13.37
N VAL A 513 7.30 2.24 -13.16
CA VAL A 513 7.27 3.57 -12.57
C VAL A 513 6.42 4.52 -13.41
N ARG A 514 6.62 4.56 -14.74
CA ARG A 514 5.86 5.46 -15.62
C ARG A 514 4.36 5.16 -15.68
N GLU A 515 3.94 3.90 -15.60
CA GLU A 515 2.50 3.58 -15.45
C GLU A 515 1.94 3.94 -14.06
N LEU A 516 2.76 3.89 -12.99
CA LEU A 516 2.36 4.36 -11.65
C LEU A 516 2.20 5.89 -11.62
N GLU A 517 3.12 6.62 -12.25
CA GLU A 517 3.07 8.07 -12.44
C GLU A 517 1.87 8.48 -13.32
N ARG A 518 1.57 7.73 -14.39
CA ARG A 518 0.37 7.95 -15.22
C ARG A 518 -0.93 7.79 -14.41
N VAL A 519 -1.00 6.77 -13.54
CA VAL A 519 -2.15 6.58 -12.63
C VAL A 519 -2.25 7.72 -11.61
N TRP A 520 -1.14 8.30 -11.16
CA TRP A 520 -1.15 9.51 -10.33
C TRP A 520 -1.67 10.73 -11.11
N GLU A 521 -1.10 11.07 -12.26
CA GLU A 521 -1.45 12.28 -13.02
C GLU A 521 -2.90 12.34 -13.49
N GLY A 522 -3.48 11.20 -13.89
CA GLY A 522 -4.88 11.10 -14.29
C GLY A 522 -5.87 11.30 -13.14
N TRP A 523 -5.51 10.91 -11.91
CA TRP A 523 -6.47 10.72 -10.81
C TRP A 523 -6.21 11.54 -9.54
N LYS A 524 -5.04 12.17 -9.41
CA LYS A 524 -4.68 13.00 -8.24
C LYS A 524 -5.65 14.16 -7.98
N ASP A 525 -6.19 14.78 -9.03
CA ASP A 525 -7.12 15.90 -8.90
C ASP A 525 -8.58 15.44 -8.65
N VAL A 526 -8.82 14.12 -8.64
CA VAL A 526 -10.11 13.51 -8.28
C VAL A 526 -10.06 12.90 -6.88
N PHE A 527 -8.99 12.16 -6.55
CA PHE A 527 -8.87 11.38 -5.30
C PHE A 527 -7.86 11.95 -4.29
N ALA A 528 -7.02 12.92 -4.67
CA ALA A 528 -6.03 13.58 -3.80
C ALA A 528 -6.12 15.12 -3.89
N VAL A 529 -7.34 15.65 -3.82
CA VAL A 529 -7.62 17.10 -3.85
C VAL A 529 -6.94 17.84 -2.69
N GLY A 530 -6.86 17.21 -1.51
CA GLY A 530 -6.24 17.78 -0.31
C GLY A 530 -4.73 17.51 -0.15
N ARG A 531 -4.02 17.17 -1.23
CA ARG A 531 -2.58 16.88 -1.16
C ARG A 531 -1.74 18.11 -0.82
N ARG A 532 -0.64 17.89 -0.10
CA ARG A 532 0.38 18.88 0.26
C ARG A 532 1.57 18.86 -0.71
N GLU A 533 1.86 17.67 -1.23
CA GLU A 533 3.00 17.36 -2.10
C GLU A 533 2.50 16.55 -3.31
N GLU A 534 3.25 16.57 -4.40
CA GLU A 534 3.08 15.66 -5.53
C GLU A 534 3.71 14.28 -5.23
N LEU A 535 3.45 13.28 -6.08
CA LEU A 535 4.06 11.95 -5.96
C LEU A 535 5.60 12.06 -5.98
N ALA A 536 6.27 11.54 -4.95
CA ALA A 536 7.72 11.51 -4.84
C ALA A 536 8.24 10.08 -4.74
N ILE A 537 9.14 9.69 -5.64
CA ILE A 537 9.75 8.35 -5.67
C ILE A 537 11.12 8.38 -4.98
N LEU A 538 11.18 7.73 -3.81
CA LEU A 538 12.33 7.62 -2.92
C LEU A 538 13.10 6.31 -3.12
N GLU A 539 14.29 6.24 -2.50
CA GLU A 539 15.33 5.21 -2.66
C GLU A 539 14.90 3.79 -2.21
#